data_AF-A0A356FCR8-F1
#
_entry.id   AF-A0A356FCR8-F1
#
_cell.length_a   1.000
_cell.length_b   1.000
_cell.length_c   1.000
_cell.angle_alpha   90.00
_cell.angle_beta   90.00
_cell.angle_gamma   90.00
#
_symmetry.space_group_name_H-M   'P 1'
#
loop_
_entity.id
_entity.type
_entity.pdbx_description
1 polymer ?
#
loop_
_entity_poly.entity_id
_entity_poly.type
_entity_poly.pdbx_seq_one_letter_code
_entity_poly.pdbx_strand_id
1 'polypeptide(L)'
;MKKALSILFVSITLQAAENFPPGWLPLSSLDSKPTWSEIREVKDRIQLYLPNGDKPVRGVFVCYVFHSGDPRELADLWDFALVTVPWPFEYDLGHNDKRNGRYKLGHPAEDMGLLLRYLDHAGKAKGHPELSSAPIVGWLGQNGSRLCADLYARAPERVLAWSDSFPNRLRQYPELTKKVPFPFAWEISKADLKSGTRTYKKDKNPPADLSCRASTYGFQHGIYSKFNFFMFYLDRCIRARMPEMMPAAGEPVKLKPMLRENGWVGDFDPIGSWNPIAPARSDKLNHARYPVWFPDEYTAWSWRSYHSSCNDLKIIGPRRPYAKIDGKWGGKGACGLGYGGFLSASETHTLSASVKGDYKKVMFHDGNRVLGETTDQPWTLPARKLQPGLRVLFAVGVKADGSSSASRPAIVIVK
;
A
#
# COMPACT_ATOMS: atom_id res chain seq x y z
N MET A 1 2.63 -38.59 -30.13
CA MET A 1 3.12 -38.84 -28.75
C MET A 1 3.51 -37.50 -28.11
N LYS A 2 2.68 -36.98 -27.19
CA LYS A 2 2.99 -35.76 -26.42
C LYS A 2 3.80 -36.18 -25.18
N LYS A 3 5.07 -35.76 -25.09
CA LYS A 3 5.90 -35.98 -23.89
C LYS A 3 5.34 -35.14 -22.75
N ALA A 4 4.80 -35.79 -21.72
CA ALA A 4 4.45 -35.15 -20.46
C ALA A 4 5.75 -34.75 -19.75
N LEU A 5 5.95 -33.45 -19.55
CA LEU A 5 7.04 -32.91 -18.77
C LEU A 5 6.64 -33.00 -17.30
N SER A 6 7.07 -34.07 -16.61
CA SER A 6 6.92 -34.15 -15.15
C SER A 6 7.82 -33.10 -14.50
N ILE A 7 7.21 -32.04 -13.98
CA ILE A 7 7.88 -31.06 -13.13
C ILE A 7 8.03 -31.72 -11.76
N LEU A 8 9.25 -32.17 -11.42
CA LEU A 8 9.58 -32.57 -10.05
C LEU A 8 9.45 -31.33 -9.15
N PHE A 9 8.45 -31.32 -8.28
CA PHE A 9 8.44 -30.44 -7.12
C PHE A 9 9.46 -30.97 -6.12
N VAL A 10 10.68 -30.46 -6.17
CA VAL A 10 11.64 -30.61 -5.07
C VAL A 10 11.10 -29.77 -3.92
N SER A 11 10.60 -30.41 -2.87
CA SER A 11 10.35 -29.75 -1.58
C SER A 11 11.69 -29.30 -1.02
N ILE A 12 12.09 -28.07 -1.33
CA ILE A 12 13.22 -27.42 -0.70
C ILE A 12 12.80 -27.11 0.74
N THR A 13 13.29 -27.87 1.70
CA THR A 13 13.21 -27.52 3.11
C THR A 13 14.02 -26.24 3.31
N LEU A 14 13.31 -25.12 3.42
CA LEU A 14 13.92 -23.81 3.59
C LEU A 14 14.43 -23.65 5.03
N GLN A 15 15.63 -24.15 5.32
CA GLN A 15 16.26 -23.96 6.62
C GLN A 15 16.69 -22.49 6.76
N ALA A 16 16.28 -21.84 7.86
CA ALA A 16 16.73 -20.48 8.15
C ALA A 16 18.23 -20.48 8.46
N ALA A 17 18.95 -19.41 8.08
CA ALA A 17 20.34 -19.23 8.49
C ALA A 17 20.48 -19.32 10.01
N GLU A 18 21.57 -19.88 10.55
CA GLU A 18 21.75 -20.01 12.00
C GLU A 18 22.10 -18.67 12.67
N ASN A 19 22.87 -17.83 11.98
CA ASN A 19 23.35 -16.55 12.49
C ASN A 19 22.62 -15.36 11.85
N PHE A 20 22.39 -14.31 12.64
CA PHE A 20 21.89 -13.04 12.11
C PHE A 20 22.98 -12.31 11.33
N PRO A 21 22.65 -11.68 10.18
CA PRO A 21 23.58 -10.79 9.51
C PRO A 21 23.94 -9.57 10.39
N PRO A 22 25.08 -8.90 10.13
CA PRO A 22 25.41 -7.63 10.77
C PRO A 22 24.25 -6.63 10.68
N GLY A 23 23.98 -5.90 11.76
CA GLY A 23 22.92 -4.88 11.80
C GLY A 23 21.52 -5.38 12.17
N TRP A 24 21.32 -6.69 12.29
CA TRP A 24 20.05 -7.25 12.79
C TRP A 24 19.99 -7.28 14.31
N LEU A 25 21.13 -7.56 14.95
CA LEU A 25 21.29 -7.55 16.40
C LEU A 25 22.51 -6.71 16.81
N PRO A 26 22.50 -6.10 18.01
CA PRO A 26 21.38 -6.03 18.96
C PRO A 26 20.19 -5.21 18.44
N LEU A 27 19.02 -5.36 19.06
CA LEU A 27 17.80 -4.66 18.66
C LEU A 27 17.99 -3.15 18.67
N SER A 28 17.79 -2.50 17.52
CA SER A 28 17.79 -1.04 17.41
C SER A 28 16.37 -0.51 17.51
N SER A 29 16.09 0.30 18.54
CA SER A 29 14.79 0.95 18.75
C SER A 29 14.63 2.18 17.84
N LEU A 30 13.42 2.42 17.34
CA LEU A 30 13.05 3.61 16.55
C LEU A 30 12.34 4.69 17.40
N ASP A 31 12.48 4.62 18.72
CA ASP A 31 11.76 5.49 19.65
C ASP A 31 12.09 6.98 19.42
N SER A 32 11.18 7.85 19.87
CA SER A 32 10.88 9.26 19.53
C SER A 32 11.99 10.32 19.36
N LYS A 33 13.28 9.96 19.28
CA LYS A 33 14.41 10.89 19.24
C LYS A 33 14.86 11.32 17.83
N PRO A 34 14.91 10.47 16.80
CA PRO A 34 15.32 10.90 15.46
C PRO A 34 14.12 11.33 14.60
N THR A 35 14.32 12.41 13.86
CA THR A 35 13.50 12.79 12.71
C THR A 35 13.53 11.68 11.66
N TRP A 36 12.45 11.53 10.89
CA TRP A 36 12.44 10.56 9.80
C TRP A 36 13.58 10.79 8.80
N SER A 37 14.04 12.03 8.63
CA SER A 37 15.20 12.32 7.79
C SER A 37 16.49 11.69 8.29
N GLU A 38 16.73 11.66 9.61
CA GLU A 38 17.91 11.02 10.20
C GLU A 38 17.83 9.50 10.06
N ILE A 39 16.63 8.94 10.22
CA ILE A 39 16.39 7.50 10.02
C ILE A 39 16.73 7.05 8.60
N ARG A 40 16.44 7.86 7.58
CA ARG A 40 16.78 7.53 6.18
C ARG A 40 18.28 7.40 5.91
N GLU A 41 19.11 7.99 6.77
CA GLU A 41 20.56 7.84 6.65
C GLU A 41 21.09 6.57 7.32
N VAL A 42 20.27 5.90 8.14
CA VAL A 42 20.60 4.61 8.75
C VAL A 42 20.52 3.51 7.68
N LYS A 43 21.68 3.02 7.25
CA LYS A 43 21.83 2.06 6.15
C LYS A 43 22.36 0.69 6.58
N ASP A 44 22.69 0.57 7.87
CA ASP A 44 23.50 -0.52 8.40
C ASP A 44 22.77 -1.40 9.43
N ARG A 45 21.50 -1.12 9.75
CA ARG A 45 20.73 -1.86 10.77
C ARG A 45 19.22 -1.82 10.58
N ILE A 46 18.55 -2.91 10.94
CA ILE A 46 17.07 -2.95 11.04
C ILE A 46 16.65 -2.22 12.30
N GLN A 47 15.51 -1.53 12.25
CA GLN A 47 14.96 -0.87 13.43
C GLN A 47 13.54 -1.33 13.72
N LEU A 48 13.23 -1.42 15.01
CA LEU A 48 11.92 -1.78 15.52
C LEU A 48 11.29 -0.57 16.20
N TYR A 49 10.05 -0.29 15.82
CA TYR A 49 9.16 0.64 16.48
C TYR A 49 7.99 -0.13 17.11
N LEU A 50 7.71 0.16 18.37
CA LEU A 50 6.55 -0.38 19.09
C LEU A 50 5.57 0.78 19.36
N PRO A 51 4.35 0.74 18.80
CA PRO A 51 3.38 1.81 19.02
C PRO A 51 2.91 1.78 20.48
N ASN A 52 2.83 2.95 21.11
CA ASN A 52 2.18 3.15 22.41
C ASN A 52 2.63 2.22 23.55
N GLY A 53 3.92 1.87 23.60
CA GLY A 53 4.61 1.26 24.77
C GLY A 53 4.06 -0.09 25.20
N ASP A 54 3.03 -0.08 26.04
CA ASP A 54 2.53 -1.27 26.75
C ASP A 54 1.33 -1.95 26.06
N LYS A 55 0.82 -1.38 24.97
CA LYS A 55 -0.30 -1.98 24.25
C LYS A 55 0.15 -3.22 23.47
N PRO A 56 -0.64 -4.31 23.49
CA PRO A 56 -0.38 -5.46 22.62
C PRO A 56 -0.34 -5.04 21.15
N VAL A 57 0.68 -5.50 20.45
CA VAL A 57 0.85 -5.26 19.02
C VAL A 57 -0.13 -6.11 18.22
N ARG A 58 -0.93 -5.49 17.34
CA ARG A 58 -1.94 -6.20 16.54
C ARG A 58 -1.38 -6.87 15.29
N GLY A 59 -0.22 -6.42 14.83
CA GLY A 59 0.39 -6.83 13.58
C GLY A 59 1.78 -6.22 13.41
N VAL A 60 2.49 -6.64 12.38
CA VAL A 60 3.82 -6.12 12.04
C VAL A 60 3.74 -5.49 10.66
N PHE A 61 4.12 -4.22 10.57
CA PHE A 61 4.35 -3.51 9.33
C PHE A 61 5.83 -3.57 8.97
N VAL A 62 6.17 -4.31 7.92
CA VAL A 62 7.54 -4.40 7.40
C VAL A 62 7.65 -3.44 6.22
N CYS A 63 8.51 -2.43 6.35
CA CYS A 63 8.62 -1.36 5.37
C CYS A 63 10.09 -1.04 5.07
N TYR A 64 10.43 -0.83 3.81
CA TYR A 64 11.75 -0.34 3.43
C TYR A 64 11.84 1.19 3.69
N VAL A 65 12.96 1.66 4.25
CA VAL A 65 13.22 3.07 4.57
C VAL A 65 13.37 3.91 3.29
N PHE A 66 12.24 4.42 2.78
CA PHE A 66 12.22 5.25 1.58
C PHE A 66 12.33 6.76 1.86
N HIS A 67 12.51 7.54 0.80
CA HIS A 67 12.33 9.00 0.76
C HIS A 67 10.89 9.51 1.05
N SER A 68 9.94 8.63 1.43
CA SER A 68 8.54 8.96 1.74
C SER A 68 8.39 9.55 3.15
N GLY A 69 7.14 9.82 3.55
CA GLY A 69 6.79 10.19 4.93
C GLY A 69 7.08 9.11 5.95
N ASP A 70 6.88 9.49 7.22
CA ASP A 70 7.20 8.67 8.39
C ASP A 70 6.19 7.52 8.55
N PRO A 71 6.58 6.26 8.33
CA PRO A 71 5.68 5.11 8.41
C PRO A 71 5.19 4.82 9.83
N ARG A 72 5.75 5.47 10.87
CA ARG A 72 5.24 5.36 12.24
C ARG A 72 3.79 5.82 12.34
N GLU A 73 3.37 6.80 11.54
CA GLU A 73 1.98 7.27 11.56
C GLU A 73 0.97 6.18 11.16
N LEU A 74 1.38 5.26 10.27
CA LEU A 74 0.56 4.11 9.88
C LEU A 74 0.66 2.98 10.88
N ALA A 75 1.85 2.75 11.43
CA ALA A 75 2.05 1.82 12.53
C ALA A 75 1.13 2.17 13.72
N ASP A 76 1.09 3.45 14.10
CA ASP A 76 0.19 3.99 15.12
C ASP A 76 -1.28 3.82 14.75
N LEU A 77 -1.64 4.13 13.50
CA LEU A 77 -3.02 4.01 13.05
C LEU A 77 -3.54 2.57 13.13
N TRP A 78 -2.68 1.59 12.90
CA TRP A 78 -3.03 0.18 12.88
C TRP A 78 -2.79 -0.53 14.23
N ASP A 79 -2.14 0.14 15.18
CA ASP A 79 -1.53 -0.45 16.38
C ASP A 79 -0.58 -1.62 16.01
N PHE A 80 0.25 -1.42 14.99
CA PHE A 80 1.21 -2.39 14.49
C PHE A 80 2.63 -2.01 14.91
N ALA A 81 3.46 -3.01 15.25
CA ALA A 81 4.89 -2.80 15.30
C ALA A 81 5.39 -2.46 13.89
N LEU A 82 6.38 -1.58 13.78
CA LEU A 82 7.02 -1.27 12.50
C LEU A 82 8.44 -1.79 12.52
N VAL A 83 8.78 -2.57 11.50
CA VAL A 83 10.14 -3.01 11.20
C VAL A 83 10.62 -2.25 9.99
N THR A 84 11.55 -1.32 10.20
CA THR A 84 12.18 -0.60 9.10
C THR A 84 13.38 -1.38 8.58
N VAL A 85 13.35 -1.64 7.29
CA VAL A 85 14.42 -2.33 6.56
C VAL A 85 15.20 -1.26 5.81
N PRO A 86 16.50 -1.04 6.03
CA PRO A 86 17.29 -0.16 5.18
C PRO A 86 17.43 -0.68 3.76
N TRP A 87 17.85 0.19 2.85
CA TRP A 87 17.87 -0.12 1.42
C TRP A 87 18.83 -1.27 1.10
N PRO A 88 20.02 -1.37 1.71
CA PRO A 88 20.88 -2.52 1.46
C PRO A 88 20.18 -3.82 1.82
N PHE A 89 19.40 -3.85 2.91
CA PHE A 89 18.65 -5.04 3.33
C PHE A 89 17.41 -5.35 2.49
N GLU A 90 16.80 -4.37 1.84
CA GLU A 90 15.75 -4.66 0.83
C GLU A 90 16.32 -5.49 -0.33
N TYR A 91 17.58 -5.23 -0.71
CA TYR A 91 18.33 -6.02 -1.70
C TYR A 91 19.04 -7.25 -1.10
N ASP A 92 19.40 -7.24 0.17
CA ASP A 92 20.09 -8.38 0.79
C ASP A 92 19.10 -9.43 1.34
N LEU A 93 17.82 -9.07 1.50
CA LEU A 93 16.72 -10.02 1.57
C LEU A 93 16.34 -10.57 0.17
N GLY A 94 16.91 -10.10 -0.95
CA GLY A 94 16.49 -10.50 -2.30
C GLY A 94 17.48 -10.16 -3.43
N HIS A 95 17.95 -11.17 -4.18
CA HIS A 95 18.90 -11.11 -5.31
C HIS A 95 19.52 -9.74 -5.75
N ASN A 96 20.86 -9.66 -5.65
CA ASN A 96 21.74 -8.56 -6.10
C ASN A 96 21.34 -7.87 -7.43
N ASP A 97 21.13 -6.56 -7.40
CA ASP A 97 21.12 -5.73 -8.61
C ASP A 97 22.56 -5.41 -9.05
N LYS A 98 23.10 -6.23 -9.96
CA LYS A 98 24.45 -6.09 -10.53
C LYS A 98 24.67 -4.76 -11.27
N ARG A 99 23.61 -4.03 -11.65
CA ARG A 99 23.70 -2.82 -12.50
C ARG A 99 24.30 -1.61 -11.82
N ASN A 100 24.38 -1.59 -10.48
CA ASN A 100 24.83 -0.42 -9.73
C ASN A 100 26.20 -0.58 -9.06
N GLY A 101 26.98 -1.62 -9.40
CA GLY A 101 28.29 -1.87 -8.76
C GLY A 101 28.20 -2.14 -7.26
N ARG A 102 27.00 -2.50 -6.76
CA ARG A 102 26.71 -2.77 -5.36
C ARG A 102 27.13 -4.21 -5.05
N TYR A 103 28.34 -4.37 -4.52
CA TYR A 103 28.90 -5.66 -4.15
C TYR A 103 28.63 -6.00 -2.68
N LYS A 104 28.19 -7.25 -2.45
CA LYS A 104 28.40 -8.09 -1.25
C LYS A 104 28.28 -7.41 0.12
N LEU A 105 27.06 -7.00 0.50
CA LEU A 105 26.71 -6.86 1.93
C LEU A 105 25.73 -7.95 2.41
N GLY A 106 25.23 -8.80 1.51
CA GLY A 106 24.17 -9.77 1.83
C GLY A 106 24.61 -11.17 2.23
N HIS A 107 23.78 -11.75 3.11
CA HIS A 107 23.60 -13.18 3.27
C HIS A 107 23.04 -13.76 1.96
N PRO A 108 23.40 -14.98 1.52
CA PRO A 108 22.91 -15.57 0.26
C PRO A 108 21.39 -15.85 0.22
N ALA A 109 20.65 -15.55 1.28
CA ALA A 109 19.34 -16.11 1.50
C ALA A 109 18.27 -15.02 1.48
N GLU A 110 17.36 -15.16 0.51
CA GLU A 110 16.11 -14.43 0.40
C GLU A 110 15.13 -14.89 1.48
N ASP A 111 15.50 -14.65 2.75
CA ASP A 111 15.07 -15.47 3.87
C ASP A 111 14.23 -14.66 4.86
N MET A 112 12.92 -14.73 4.69
CA MET A 112 11.97 -14.17 5.65
C MET A 112 11.96 -14.96 6.97
N GLY A 113 12.61 -16.12 7.04
CA GLY A 113 12.94 -16.80 8.30
C GLY A 113 13.82 -15.95 9.21
N LEU A 114 14.72 -15.11 8.66
CA LEU A 114 15.47 -14.14 9.47
C LEU A 114 14.55 -13.11 10.13
N LEU A 115 13.57 -12.58 9.40
CA LEU A 115 12.55 -11.69 9.97
C LEU A 115 11.74 -12.39 11.07
N LEU A 116 11.28 -13.61 10.82
CA LEU A 116 10.49 -14.36 11.80
C LEU A 116 11.29 -14.60 13.09
N ARG A 117 12.56 -14.98 12.99
CA ARG A 117 13.47 -15.14 14.14
C ARG A 117 13.75 -13.82 14.84
N TYR A 118 13.94 -12.73 14.09
CA TYR A 118 14.12 -11.39 14.63
C TYR A 118 12.92 -10.96 15.47
N LEU A 119 11.70 -11.20 14.97
CA LEU A 119 10.46 -10.87 15.67
C LEU A 119 10.26 -11.72 16.93
N ASP A 120 10.60 -13.01 16.90
CA ASP A 120 10.60 -13.85 18.10
C ASP A 120 11.59 -13.35 19.16
N HIS A 121 12.83 -13.05 18.75
CA HIS A 121 13.84 -12.48 19.63
C HIS A 121 13.40 -11.12 20.20
N ALA A 122 12.87 -10.24 19.35
CA ALA A 122 12.36 -8.94 19.75
C ALA A 122 11.21 -9.05 20.75
N GLY A 123 10.27 -9.97 20.51
CA GLY A 123 9.14 -10.21 21.41
C GLY A 123 9.59 -10.60 22.81
N LYS A 124 10.56 -11.51 22.92
CA LYS A 124 11.16 -11.92 24.20
C LYS A 124 11.91 -10.77 24.88
N ALA A 125 12.76 -10.07 24.13
CA ALA A 125 13.62 -9.02 24.67
C ALA A 125 12.86 -7.74 25.07
N LYS A 126 11.70 -7.48 24.49
CA LYS A 126 10.89 -6.27 24.73
C LYS A 126 9.60 -6.51 25.50
N GLY A 127 9.30 -7.75 25.88
CA GLY A 127 8.05 -8.08 26.58
C GLY A 127 6.80 -8.07 25.69
N HIS A 128 6.97 -8.31 24.38
CA HIS A 128 5.91 -8.36 23.37
C HIS A 128 5.84 -9.75 22.71
N PRO A 129 5.44 -10.81 23.44
CA PRO A 129 5.44 -12.18 22.91
C PRO A 129 4.58 -12.33 21.64
N GLU A 130 3.58 -11.46 21.43
CA GLU A 130 2.74 -11.41 20.25
C GLU A 130 3.52 -11.18 18.94
N LEU A 131 4.71 -10.56 18.97
CA LEU A 131 5.52 -10.35 17.76
C LEU A 131 5.88 -11.67 17.04
N SER A 132 5.98 -12.76 17.79
CA SER A 132 6.31 -14.10 17.27
C SER A 132 5.19 -14.71 16.40
N SER A 133 3.95 -14.25 16.54
CA SER A 133 2.78 -14.82 15.87
C SER A 133 1.90 -13.78 15.15
N ALA A 134 2.17 -12.49 15.37
CA ALA A 134 1.39 -11.40 14.80
C ALA A 134 1.37 -11.42 13.25
N PRO A 135 0.23 -11.08 12.61
CA PRO A 135 0.14 -10.97 11.16
C PRO A 135 1.07 -9.89 10.62
N ILE A 136 1.54 -10.07 9.40
CA ILE A 136 2.54 -9.24 8.74
C ILE A 136 1.92 -8.59 7.52
N VAL A 137 2.02 -7.27 7.44
CA VAL A 137 1.79 -6.48 6.24
C VAL A 137 3.14 -6.00 5.72
N GLY A 138 3.40 -6.20 4.44
CA GLY A 138 4.67 -5.82 3.83
C GLY A 138 4.52 -4.72 2.80
N TRP A 139 5.47 -3.80 2.82
CA TRP A 139 5.70 -2.84 1.75
C TRP A 139 7.19 -2.79 1.46
N LEU A 140 7.62 -3.72 0.61
CA LEU A 140 9.00 -3.85 0.15
C LEU A 140 8.97 -3.82 -1.39
N GLY A 141 9.72 -2.90 -1.98
CA GLY A 141 9.77 -2.73 -3.43
C GLY A 141 10.58 -3.85 -4.10
N GLN A 142 10.62 -3.79 -5.43
CA GLN A 142 11.45 -4.63 -6.31
C GLN A 142 11.32 -6.14 -6.09
N ASN A 143 12.01 -6.69 -5.09
CA ASN A 143 11.95 -8.09 -4.67
C ASN A 143 10.75 -8.42 -3.76
N GLY A 144 9.88 -7.45 -3.46
CA GLY A 144 8.71 -7.62 -2.60
C GLY A 144 7.90 -8.89 -2.82
N SER A 145 7.61 -9.27 -4.07
CA SER A 145 6.86 -10.51 -4.33
C SER A 145 7.62 -11.78 -3.97
N ARG A 146 8.95 -11.79 -4.11
CA ARG A 146 9.78 -12.94 -3.74
C ARG A 146 9.83 -13.09 -2.23
N LEU A 147 10.02 -11.97 -1.52
CA LEU A 147 9.99 -11.91 -0.06
C LEU A 147 8.64 -12.38 0.47
N CYS A 148 7.56 -11.84 -0.09
CA CYS A 148 6.21 -12.25 0.27
C CYS A 148 5.99 -13.75 0.01
N ALA A 149 6.47 -14.28 -1.11
CA ALA A 149 6.37 -15.70 -1.42
C ALA A 149 7.17 -16.58 -0.46
N ASP A 150 8.37 -16.15 -0.04
CA ASP A 150 9.17 -16.86 0.97
C ASP A 150 8.48 -16.84 2.35
N LEU A 151 7.98 -15.68 2.78
CA LEU A 151 7.19 -15.57 4.01
C LEU A 151 5.93 -16.46 3.94
N TYR A 152 5.23 -16.43 2.81
CA TYR A 152 4.02 -17.23 2.59
C TYR A 152 4.30 -18.75 2.59
N ALA A 153 5.47 -19.18 2.12
CA ALA A 153 5.86 -20.59 2.19
C ALA A 153 6.15 -21.06 3.63
N ARG A 154 6.62 -20.15 4.49
CA ARG A 154 7.03 -20.45 5.88
C ARG A 154 5.93 -20.26 6.90
N ALA A 155 5.12 -19.22 6.75
CA ALA A 155 4.10 -18.76 7.68
C ALA A 155 2.90 -18.15 6.93
N PRO A 156 2.18 -18.94 6.10
CA PRO A 156 1.09 -18.43 5.26
C PRO A 156 -0.01 -17.73 6.05
N GLU A 157 -0.29 -18.19 7.27
CA GLU A 157 -1.28 -17.62 8.19
C GLU A 157 -0.90 -16.22 8.68
N ARG A 158 0.39 -15.87 8.66
CA ARG A 158 0.87 -14.54 9.04
C ARG A 158 0.78 -13.54 7.90
N VAL A 159 0.65 -13.95 6.64
CA VAL A 159 0.65 -12.99 5.51
C VAL A 159 -0.71 -12.30 5.37
N LEU A 160 -0.79 -11.03 5.77
CA LEU A 160 -2.02 -10.23 5.73
C LEU A 160 -2.24 -9.56 4.37
N ALA A 161 -1.26 -8.79 3.90
CA ALA A 161 -1.28 -8.16 2.59
C ALA A 161 0.15 -7.72 2.25
N TRP A 162 0.42 -7.53 0.97
CA TRP A 162 1.77 -7.16 0.56
C TRP A 162 1.75 -6.22 -0.63
N SER A 163 2.48 -5.12 -0.57
CA SER A 163 2.55 -4.17 -1.67
C SER A 163 3.92 -4.09 -2.31
N ASP A 164 3.86 -3.79 -3.60
CA ASP A 164 4.97 -3.51 -4.50
C ASP A 164 5.80 -4.71 -4.94
N SER A 165 6.05 -4.75 -6.24
CA SER A 165 6.89 -5.74 -6.95
C SER A 165 6.89 -5.38 -8.43
N PHE A 166 7.89 -5.87 -9.16
CA PHE A 166 7.78 -5.91 -10.62
C PHE A 166 6.70 -6.92 -11.05
N PRO A 167 5.78 -6.55 -11.97
CA PRO A 167 4.69 -7.43 -12.39
C PRO A 167 5.17 -8.83 -12.82
N ASN A 168 6.25 -8.88 -13.61
CA ASN A 168 6.83 -10.13 -14.09
C ASN A 168 7.36 -11.04 -12.97
N ARG A 169 7.83 -10.46 -11.86
CA ARG A 169 8.27 -11.23 -10.68
C ARG A 169 7.07 -11.77 -9.92
N LEU A 170 6.04 -10.94 -9.70
CA LEU A 170 4.82 -11.36 -9.02
C LEU A 170 4.14 -12.55 -9.71
N ARG A 171 4.14 -12.57 -11.05
CA ARG A 171 3.57 -13.66 -11.87
C ARG A 171 4.22 -15.03 -11.64
N GLN A 172 5.40 -15.09 -11.03
CA GLN A 172 6.05 -16.35 -10.67
C GLN A 172 5.40 -17.04 -9.46
N TYR A 173 4.49 -16.34 -8.75
CA TYR A 173 3.85 -16.81 -7.52
C TYR A 173 2.30 -16.79 -7.62
N PRO A 174 1.68 -17.53 -8.55
CA PRO A 174 0.23 -17.50 -8.73
C PRO A 174 -0.54 -17.98 -7.49
N GLU A 175 0.01 -18.94 -6.72
CA GLU A 175 -0.63 -19.41 -5.49
C GLU A 175 -0.64 -18.35 -4.38
N LEU A 176 0.34 -17.45 -4.38
CA LEU A 176 0.37 -16.31 -3.47
C LEU A 176 -0.76 -15.33 -3.80
N THR A 177 -0.86 -14.88 -5.05
CA THR A 177 -1.85 -13.84 -5.43
C THR A 177 -3.28 -14.34 -5.45
N LYS A 178 -3.52 -15.66 -5.43
CA LYS A 178 -4.84 -16.24 -5.18
C LYS A 178 -5.35 -16.02 -3.75
N LYS A 179 -4.45 -15.85 -2.78
CA LYS A 179 -4.78 -15.86 -1.34
C LYS A 179 -4.36 -14.59 -0.59
N VAL A 180 -3.41 -13.85 -1.13
CA VAL A 180 -2.85 -12.64 -0.52
C VAL A 180 -3.15 -11.42 -1.41
N PRO A 181 -3.87 -10.40 -0.89
CA PRO A 181 -4.04 -9.12 -1.57
C PRO A 181 -2.70 -8.47 -1.91
N PHE A 182 -2.50 -8.12 -3.18
CA PHE A 182 -1.21 -7.63 -3.66
C PHE A 182 -1.34 -6.42 -4.60
N PRO A 183 -1.35 -5.17 -4.09
CA PRO A 183 -1.25 -4.00 -4.93
C PRO A 183 0.20 -3.80 -5.40
N PHE A 184 0.41 -3.52 -6.68
CA PHE A 184 1.74 -3.25 -7.23
C PHE A 184 1.73 -2.09 -8.22
N ALA A 185 2.91 -1.55 -8.42
CA ALA A 185 3.16 -0.45 -9.32
C ALA A 185 2.95 -0.82 -10.79
N TRP A 186 2.29 0.05 -11.56
CA TRP A 186 2.23 -0.04 -13.02
C TRP A 186 2.66 1.26 -13.67
N GLU A 187 3.67 1.18 -14.53
CA GLU A 187 4.13 2.35 -15.28
C GLU A 187 3.36 2.49 -16.57
N ILE A 188 2.64 3.60 -16.72
CA ILE A 188 1.96 3.94 -17.97
C ILE A 188 2.90 4.78 -18.84
N SER A 189 3.10 4.35 -20.10
CA SER A 189 3.99 5.04 -21.02
C SER A 189 3.37 6.37 -21.48
N LYS A 190 4.19 7.34 -21.90
CA LYS A 190 3.68 8.57 -22.54
C LYS A 190 2.85 8.26 -23.80
N ALA A 191 3.19 7.19 -24.51
CA ALA A 191 2.46 6.75 -25.70
C ALA A 191 1.06 6.25 -25.33
N ASP A 192 0.95 5.43 -24.28
CA ASP A 192 -0.33 4.92 -23.77
C ASP A 192 -1.21 6.06 -23.26
N LEU A 193 -0.62 7.03 -22.53
CA LEU A 193 -1.33 8.25 -22.11
C LEU A 193 -1.87 9.05 -23.29
N LYS A 194 -1.09 9.17 -24.37
CA LYS A 194 -1.49 9.90 -25.58
C LYS A 194 -2.56 9.16 -26.38
N SER A 195 -2.46 7.84 -26.48
CA SER A 195 -3.40 7.02 -27.26
C SER A 195 -4.68 6.67 -26.50
N GLY A 196 -4.71 6.86 -25.18
CA GLY A 196 -5.78 6.37 -24.31
C GLY A 196 -5.87 4.83 -24.26
N THR A 197 -4.90 4.12 -24.84
CA THR A 197 -4.91 2.66 -25.00
C THR A 197 -3.67 2.05 -24.35
N ARG A 198 -3.85 1.04 -23.49
CA ARG A 198 -2.73 0.39 -22.83
C ARG A 198 -1.98 -0.53 -23.77
N THR A 199 -0.65 -0.45 -23.68
CA THR A 199 0.23 -1.37 -24.38
C THR A 199 0.56 -2.56 -23.48
N TYR A 200 -0.13 -3.68 -23.70
CA TYR A 200 0.00 -4.95 -22.95
C TYR A 200 1.30 -5.73 -23.19
N LYS A 201 2.35 -5.09 -23.74
CA LYS A 201 3.56 -5.76 -24.25
C LYS A 201 4.21 -6.74 -23.24
N LYS A 202 3.91 -6.63 -21.94
CA LYS A 202 4.46 -7.47 -20.87
C LYS A 202 3.44 -8.29 -20.06
N ASP A 203 2.13 -8.21 -20.35
CA ASP A 203 1.10 -8.94 -19.59
C ASP A 203 -0.16 -9.19 -20.44
N LYS A 204 -0.06 -10.13 -21.40
CA LYS A 204 -1.15 -10.39 -22.37
C LYS A 204 -2.40 -11.01 -21.74
N ASN A 205 -2.23 -11.78 -20.66
CA ASN A 205 -3.29 -12.53 -19.98
C ASN A 205 -3.24 -12.25 -18.48
N PRO A 206 -3.67 -11.05 -18.04
CA PRO A 206 -3.76 -10.73 -16.61
C PRO A 206 -4.69 -11.75 -15.91
N PRO A 207 -4.22 -12.46 -14.87
CA PRO A 207 -5.06 -13.34 -14.09
C PRO A 207 -6.05 -12.51 -13.28
N ALA A 208 -7.24 -13.08 -13.09
CA ALA A 208 -8.26 -12.61 -12.18
C ALA A 208 -7.95 -13.11 -10.75
N ASP A 209 -6.92 -12.54 -10.14
CA ASP A 209 -6.45 -12.87 -8.78
C ASP A 209 -6.71 -11.71 -7.79
N LEU A 210 -6.12 -11.73 -6.59
CA LEU A 210 -6.25 -10.69 -5.58
C LEU A 210 -5.26 -9.53 -5.76
N SER A 211 -4.75 -9.33 -6.99
CA SER A 211 -3.78 -8.28 -7.28
C SER A 211 -4.42 -7.01 -7.86
N CYS A 212 -3.80 -5.87 -7.57
CA CYS A 212 -4.26 -4.55 -8.00
C CYS A 212 -3.11 -3.74 -8.61
N ARG A 213 -3.39 -2.94 -9.65
CA ARG A 213 -2.39 -2.09 -10.30
C ARG A 213 -2.57 -0.63 -9.88
N ALA A 214 -1.47 0.02 -9.55
CA ALA A 214 -1.40 1.46 -9.23
C ALA A 214 -0.60 2.21 -10.31
N SER A 215 -1.25 3.07 -11.09
CA SER A 215 -0.64 3.76 -12.24
C SER A 215 0.32 4.85 -11.78
N THR A 216 1.44 5.01 -12.49
CA THR A 216 2.30 6.20 -12.41
C THR A 216 2.16 7.06 -13.66
N TYR A 217 1.43 8.17 -13.56
CA TYR A 217 1.21 9.08 -14.69
C TYR A 217 2.48 9.85 -15.05
N GLY A 218 3.08 9.57 -16.21
CA GLY A 218 4.06 10.45 -16.84
C GLY A 218 5.46 10.51 -16.21
N PHE A 219 5.68 9.80 -15.10
CA PHE A 219 6.98 9.69 -14.43
C PHE A 219 7.50 8.25 -14.52
N GLN A 220 8.47 8.01 -15.40
CA GLN A 220 9.26 6.77 -15.36
C GLN A 220 9.91 6.66 -13.99
N HIS A 221 9.79 5.50 -13.32
CA HIS A 221 10.24 5.31 -11.96
C HIS A 221 9.64 6.30 -10.93
N GLY A 222 8.42 6.80 -11.18
CA GLY A 222 7.69 7.70 -10.30
C GLY A 222 7.15 7.03 -9.02
N ILE A 223 8.02 6.37 -8.26
CA ILE A 223 7.71 5.58 -7.06
C ILE A 223 6.91 6.39 -6.02
N TYR A 224 7.23 7.67 -5.86
CA TYR A 224 6.56 8.59 -4.94
C TYR A 224 5.04 8.68 -5.10
N SER A 225 4.54 8.60 -6.33
CA SER A 225 3.11 8.78 -6.61
C SER A 225 2.24 7.60 -6.18
N LYS A 226 2.86 6.42 -5.98
CA LYS A 226 2.21 5.11 -5.73
C LYS A 226 1.97 4.83 -4.25
N PHE A 227 2.76 5.45 -3.38
CA PHE A 227 2.80 5.16 -1.95
C PHE A 227 1.49 5.44 -1.23
N ASN A 228 0.93 6.60 -1.55
CA ASN A 228 -0.41 7.00 -1.20
C ASN A 228 -1.45 5.91 -1.53
N PHE A 229 -1.32 5.28 -2.70
CA PHE A 229 -2.22 4.21 -3.11
C PHE A 229 -2.04 2.95 -2.25
N PHE A 230 -0.79 2.51 -2.04
CA PHE A 230 -0.52 1.33 -1.22
C PHE A 230 -1.00 1.50 0.21
N MET A 231 -0.79 2.67 0.80
CA MET A 231 -1.25 2.99 2.14
C MET A 231 -2.74 2.73 2.33
N PHE A 232 -3.61 3.31 1.49
CA PHE A 232 -5.05 3.07 1.65
C PHE A 232 -5.44 1.65 1.29
N TYR A 233 -4.83 1.06 0.26
CA TYR A 233 -5.15 -0.32 -0.11
C TYR A 233 -4.82 -1.30 1.02
N LEU A 234 -3.65 -1.16 1.64
CA LEU A 234 -3.21 -1.97 2.78
C LEU A 234 -4.10 -1.74 4.00
N ASP A 235 -4.45 -0.48 4.33
CA ASP A 235 -5.41 -0.16 5.42
C ASP A 235 -6.75 -0.92 5.23
N ARG A 236 -7.28 -0.93 4.02
CA ARG A 236 -8.53 -1.63 3.71
C ARG A 236 -8.38 -3.15 3.77
N CYS A 237 -7.22 -3.70 3.37
CA CYS A 237 -6.93 -5.12 3.56
C CYS A 237 -6.81 -5.50 5.05
N ILE A 238 -6.20 -4.65 5.87
CA ILE A 238 -6.11 -4.84 7.33
C ILE A 238 -7.50 -4.88 7.93
N ARG A 239 -8.36 -3.91 7.63
CA ARG A 239 -9.76 -3.90 8.11
C ARG A 239 -10.55 -5.13 7.68
N ALA A 240 -10.36 -5.60 6.45
CA ALA A 240 -11.07 -6.74 5.92
C ALA A 240 -10.60 -8.09 6.49
N ARG A 241 -9.32 -8.21 6.85
CA ARG A 241 -8.71 -9.48 7.29
C ARG A 241 -8.51 -9.61 8.79
N MET A 242 -8.31 -8.53 9.52
CA MET A 242 -8.11 -8.61 10.96
C MET A 242 -9.39 -9.05 11.66
N PRO A 243 -9.29 -9.87 12.72
CA PRO A 243 -10.43 -10.12 13.60
C PRO A 243 -10.82 -8.83 14.33
N GLU A 244 -12.09 -8.73 14.71
CA GLU A 244 -12.60 -7.59 15.49
C GLU A 244 -12.06 -7.64 16.93
N MET A 245 -11.99 -8.83 17.50
CA MET A 245 -11.38 -9.09 18.79
C MET A 245 -10.00 -9.73 18.58
N MET A 246 -8.97 -9.12 19.16
CA MET A 246 -7.64 -9.71 19.18
C MET A 246 -7.58 -10.85 20.20
N PRO A 247 -6.87 -11.95 19.92
CA PRO A 247 -6.64 -12.99 20.91
C PRO A 247 -5.71 -12.48 22.03
N ALA A 248 -5.49 -13.29 23.06
CA ALA A 248 -4.58 -12.91 24.14
C ALA A 248 -3.15 -12.74 23.63
N ALA A 249 -2.32 -11.96 24.34
CA ALA A 249 -0.93 -11.75 23.95
C ALA A 249 -0.17 -13.09 23.84
N GLY A 250 0.53 -13.29 22.73
CA GLY A 250 1.23 -14.54 22.41
C GLY A 250 0.38 -15.59 21.69
N GLU A 251 -0.95 -15.51 21.71
CA GLU A 251 -1.80 -16.40 20.92
C GLU A 251 -1.80 -16.01 19.44
N PRO A 252 -1.83 -16.99 18.50
CA PRO A 252 -1.87 -16.68 17.07
C PRO A 252 -3.12 -15.92 16.66
N VAL A 253 -2.94 -14.84 15.90
CA VAL A 253 -4.05 -14.08 15.30
C VAL A 253 -4.56 -14.81 14.07
N LYS A 254 -5.81 -15.27 14.09
CA LYS A 254 -6.46 -15.90 12.94
C LYS A 254 -7.03 -14.85 11.98
N LEU A 255 -6.37 -14.66 10.84
CA LEU A 255 -6.87 -13.78 9.78
C LEU A 255 -8.16 -14.32 9.15
N LYS A 256 -9.11 -13.42 8.89
CA LYS A 256 -10.28 -13.71 8.04
C LYS A 256 -9.78 -14.08 6.62
N PRO A 257 -10.36 -15.12 6.00
CA PRO A 257 -9.98 -15.52 4.64
C PRO A 257 -10.34 -14.41 3.65
N MET A 258 -9.52 -14.26 2.61
CA MET A 258 -9.85 -13.37 1.50
C MET A 258 -10.32 -14.19 0.30
N LEU A 259 -11.58 -14.00 -0.06
CA LEU A 259 -12.18 -14.64 -1.23
C LEU A 259 -12.42 -13.57 -2.29
N ARG A 260 -12.11 -13.90 -3.55
CA ARG A 260 -12.20 -12.94 -4.65
C ARG A 260 -13.62 -12.39 -4.80
N GLU A 261 -14.61 -13.27 -4.71
CA GLU A 261 -16.04 -12.99 -4.79
C GLU A 261 -16.57 -12.11 -3.65
N ASN A 262 -15.83 -11.95 -2.54
CA ASN A 262 -16.25 -11.06 -1.45
C ASN A 262 -15.81 -9.61 -1.68
N GLY A 263 -14.94 -9.37 -2.66
CA GLY A 263 -14.41 -8.05 -2.96
C GLY A 263 -15.15 -7.34 -4.09
N TRP A 264 -14.45 -6.36 -4.64
CA TRP A 264 -14.83 -5.63 -5.83
C TRP A 264 -13.81 -5.86 -6.94
N VAL A 265 -14.24 -5.64 -8.17
CA VAL A 265 -13.41 -5.76 -9.36
C VAL A 265 -13.50 -4.49 -10.18
N GLY A 266 -12.46 -4.24 -10.98
CA GLY A 266 -12.44 -3.15 -11.95
C GLY A 266 -11.76 -3.59 -13.23
N ASP A 267 -11.95 -2.80 -14.29
CA ASP A 267 -11.16 -2.94 -15.51
C ASP A 267 -10.12 -1.81 -15.59
N PHE A 268 -8.86 -2.21 -15.56
CA PHE A 268 -7.75 -1.28 -15.65
C PHE A 268 -7.50 -0.80 -17.08
N ASP A 269 -8.01 -1.48 -18.13
CA ASP A 269 -7.74 -1.11 -19.54
C ASP A 269 -7.94 0.37 -19.85
N PRO A 270 -9.09 0.99 -19.50
CA PRO A 270 -9.33 2.39 -19.85
C PRO A 270 -8.30 3.33 -19.21
N ILE A 271 -7.84 4.31 -20.00
CA ILE A 271 -6.92 5.37 -19.58
C ILE A 271 -7.63 6.71 -19.73
N GLY A 272 -7.60 7.51 -18.67
CA GLY A 272 -8.12 8.88 -18.70
C GLY A 272 -9.65 8.99 -18.77
N SER A 273 -10.35 7.86 -18.71
CA SER A 273 -11.81 7.79 -18.60
C SER A 273 -12.23 7.24 -17.24
N TRP A 274 -13.52 7.31 -16.95
CA TRP A 274 -14.12 6.75 -15.74
C TRP A 274 -14.03 5.22 -15.76
N ASN A 275 -13.07 4.65 -15.03
CA ASN A 275 -12.82 3.22 -15.04
C ASN A 275 -14.00 2.46 -14.43
N PRO A 276 -14.47 1.36 -15.05
CA PRO A 276 -15.58 0.60 -14.52
C PRO A 276 -15.15 -0.17 -13.26
N ILE A 277 -16.06 -0.21 -12.29
CA ILE A 277 -15.95 -1.02 -11.07
C ILE A 277 -17.28 -1.71 -10.81
N ALA A 278 -17.23 -2.88 -10.20
CA ALA A 278 -18.44 -3.62 -9.81
C ALA A 278 -18.14 -4.58 -8.65
N PRO A 279 -19.15 -5.01 -7.88
CA PRO A 279 -19.00 -6.13 -6.95
C PRO A 279 -18.49 -7.37 -7.71
N ALA A 280 -17.57 -8.13 -7.13
CA ALA A 280 -16.98 -9.29 -7.78
C ALA A 280 -18.02 -10.35 -8.18
N ARG A 281 -19.15 -10.43 -7.47
CA ARG A 281 -20.27 -11.35 -7.73
C ARG A 281 -21.23 -10.90 -8.83
N SER A 282 -21.10 -9.69 -9.36
CA SER A 282 -22.16 -9.07 -10.17
C SER A 282 -22.15 -9.46 -11.65
N ASP A 283 -21.24 -10.33 -12.11
CA ASP A 283 -20.98 -10.72 -13.50
C ASP A 283 -20.68 -9.57 -14.50
N LYS A 284 -20.95 -8.31 -14.14
CA LYS A 284 -20.79 -7.10 -14.96
C LYS A 284 -19.39 -6.91 -15.55
N LEU A 285 -18.38 -7.49 -14.93
CA LEU A 285 -16.97 -7.36 -15.31
C LEU A 285 -16.28 -8.71 -15.52
N ASN A 286 -17.04 -9.77 -15.83
CA ASN A 286 -16.46 -11.08 -16.19
C ASN A 286 -15.63 -11.03 -17.48
N HIS A 287 -15.89 -10.03 -18.33
CA HIS A 287 -15.16 -9.77 -19.57
C HIS A 287 -14.19 -8.59 -19.46
N ALA A 288 -13.86 -8.13 -18.24
CA ALA A 288 -12.85 -7.09 -18.05
C ALA A 288 -11.54 -7.51 -18.72
N ARG A 289 -11.00 -6.66 -19.58
CA ARG A 289 -9.79 -6.98 -20.35
C ARG A 289 -8.58 -7.05 -19.45
N TYR A 290 -8.54 -6.19 -18.43
CA TYR A 290 -7.45 -6.15 -17.49
C TYR A 290 -7.97 -6.06 -16.04
N PRO A 291 -8.43 -7.20 -15.49
CA PRO A 291 -9.10 -7.22 -14.20
C PRO A 291 -8.15 -6.82 -13.08
N VAL A 292 -8.70 -6.05 -12.15
CA VAL A 292 -8.11 -5.74 -10.85
C VAL A 292 -9.09 -6.11 -9.75
N TRP A 293 -8.56 -6.35 -8.55
CA TRP A 293 -9.36 -6.69 -7.38
C TRP A 293 -9.19 -5.67 -6.25
N PHE A 294 -10.23 -5.51 -5.44
CA PHE A 294 -10.25 -4.64 -4.28
C PHE A 294 -10.93 -5.35 -3.10
N PRO A 295 -10.47 -5.14 -1.85
CA PRO A 295 -11.07 -5.76 -0.66
C PRO A 295 -12.50 -5.27 -0.38
N ASP A 296 -12.84 -4.05 -0.81
CA ASP A 296 -14.17 -3.47 -0.58
C ASP A 296 -14.51 -2.37 -1.61
N GLU A 297 -15.75 -1.89 -1.52
CA GLU A 297 -16.25 -0.81 -2.36
C GLU A 297 -15.46 0.49 -2.15
N TYR A 298 -15.04 0.76 -0.92
CA TYR A 298 -14.28 1.97 -0.57
C TYR A 298 -12.98 2.05 -1.35
N THR A 299 -12.25 0.93 -1.44
CA THR A 299 -11.02 0.80 -2.20
C THR A 299 -11.30 0.90 -3.70
N ALA A 300 -12.38 0.28 -4.19
CA ALA A 300 -12.74 0.34 -5.61
C ALA A 300 -13.01 1.77 -6.09
N TRP A 301 -13.77 2.56 -5.31
CA TRP A 301 -14.03 3.97 -5.62
C TRP A 301 -12.77 4.83 -5.50
N SER A 302 -11.95 4.60 -4.48
CA SER A 302 -10.67 5.27 -4.28
C SER A 302 -9.70 5.01 -5.43
N TRP A 303 -9.61 3.76 -5.88
CA TRP A 303 -8.85 3.35 -7.06
C TRP A 303 -9.40 4.02 -8.32
N ARG A 304 -10.72 4.01 -8.52
CA ARG A 304 -11.33 4.66 -9.69
C ARG A 304 -10.98 6.14 -9.75
N SER A 305 -11.10 6.88 -8.63
CA SER A 305 -10.65 8.27 -8.58
C SER A 305 -9.16 8.41 -8.88
N TYR A 306 -8.31 7.54 -8.33
CA TYR A 306 -6.88 7.55 -8.57
C TYR A 306 -6.51 7.35 -10.05
N HIS A 307 -7.24 6.51 -10.78
CA HIS A 307 -6.95 6.16 -12.18
C HIS A 307 -7.71 6.97 -13.23
N SER A 308 -8.86 7.50 -12.85
CA SER A 308 -9.69 8.36 -13.69
C SER A 308 -9.49 9.84 -13.40
N SER A 309 -8.43 10.20 -12.65
CA SER A 309 -8.17 11.59 -12.30
C SER A 309 -7.80 12.42 -13.52
N CYS A 310 -8.37 13.62 -13.61
CA CYS A 310 -8.13 14.58 -14.67
C CYS A 310 -7.46 15.86 -14.13
N ASN A 311 -7.03 16.75 -15.03
CA ASN A 311 -6.35 18.00 -14.67
C ASN A 311 -7.29 19.20 -14.53
N ASP A 312 -8.55 19.09 -14.97
CA ASP A 312 -9.56 20.16 -14.92
C ASP A 312 -10.40 20.14 -13.64
N LEU A 313 -10.24 19.12 -12.79
CA LEU A 313 -10.87 19.00 -11.48
C LEU A 313 -9.83 18.61 -10.42
N LYS A 314 -9.74 19.40 -9.36
CA LYS A 314 -8.76 19.19 -8.29
C LYS A 314 -9.37 19.44 -6.92
N ILE A 315 -9.25 18.49 -6.01
CA ILE A 315 -9.54 18.74 -4.60
C ILE A 315 -8.46 19.67 -4.01
N ILE A 316 -8.88 20.76 -3.40
CA ILE A 316 -8.01 21.80 -2.82
C ILE A 316 -8.24 22.00 -1.32
N GLY A 317 -9.25 21.36 -0.73
CA GLY A 317 -9.50 21.31 0.71
C GLY A 317 -10.13 19.97 1.12
N PRO A 318 -9.85 19.46 2.33
CA PRO A 318 -8.97 20.04 3.35
C PRO A 318 -7.49 19.93 2.98
N ARG A 319 -6.70 20.96 3.28
CA ARG A 319 -5.24 20.94 3.12
C ARG A 319 -4.57 21.45 4.37
N ARG A 320 -3.51 20.75 4.78
CA ARG A 320 -2.44 21.39 5.55
C ARG A 320 -1.43 21.98 4.57
N PRO A 321 -0.96 23.24 4.76
CA PRO A 321 0.09 23.80 3.93
C PRO A 321 1.33 22.90 3.97
N TYR A 322 1.81 22.48 2.80
CA TYR A 322 3.15 21.91 2.70
C TYR A 322 4.14 23.08 2.79
N ALA A 323 4.60 23.38 4.00
CA ALA A 323 5.51 24.48 4.28
C ALA A 323 6.87 23.97 4.74
N LYS A 324 7.91 24.79 4.53
CA LYS A 324 9.18 24.58 5.21
C LYS A 324 8.97 24.84 6.70
N ILE A 325 9.38 23.89 7.53
CA ILE A 325 9.46 24.06 8.98
C ILE A 325 10.96 24.08 9.28
N ASP A 326 11.45 25.14 9.94
CA ASP A 326 12.87 25.35 10.24
C ASP A 326 13.78 25.30 9.00
N GLY A 327 13.35 25.93 7.90
CA GLY A 327 14.13 26.01 6.65
C GLY A 327 14.21 24.71 5.84
N LYS A 328 13.71 23.58 6.38
CA LYS A 328 13.64 22.29 5.69
C LYS A 328 12.22 22.03 5.21
N TRP A 329 12.08 21.57 3.97
CA TRP A 329 10.82 20.99 3.53
C TRP A 329 10.55 19.78 4.41
N GLY A 330 9.52 19.88 5.25
CA GLY A 330 9.09 18.75 6.03
C GLY A 330 9.67 18.55 7.44
N GLY A 331 9.63 19.57 8.30
CA GLY A 331 9.86 19.36 9.74
C GLY A 331 8.92 18.31 10.35
N LYS A 332 9.16 17.93 11.62
CA LYS A 332 8.52 16.80 12.35
C LYS A 332 7.14 16.38 11.75
N GLY A 333 7.12 15.42 10.82
CA GLY A 333 5.91 14.88 10.18
C GLY A 333 5.55 15.40 8.77
N ALA A 334 6.41 16.18 8.10
CA ALA A 334 6.03 16.83 6.84
C ALA A 334 6.87 16.43 5.60
N CYS A 335 7.22 15.15 5.45
CA CYS A 335 7.62 14.61 4.14
C CYS A 335 6.53 13.62 3.69
N GLY A 336 6.21 13.61 2.40
CA GLY A 336 4.89 13.23 1.90
C GLY A 336 4.35 11.84 2.27
N LEU A 337 3.09 11.83 2.70
CA LEU A 337 2.00 11.09 2.07
C LEU A 337 0.77 12.02 2.03
N GLY A 338 0.19 12.21 0.85
CA GLY A 338 -1.16 12.78 0.67
C GLY A 338 -1.48 14.25 1.01
N TYR A 339 -0.51 15.04 1.50
CA TYR A 339 -0.58 16.47 1.92
C TYR A 339 -0.74 16.73 3.44
N GLY A 340 0.31 16.39 4.21
CA GLY A 340 0.70 17.03 5.48
C GLY A 340 -0.09 16.62 6.73
N GLY A 341 0.59 16.08 7.74
CA GLY A 341 0.08 15.84 9.10
C GLY A 341 -1.25 15.08 9.21
N PHE A 342 -1.79 15.01 10.42
CA PHE A 342 -3.14 14.49 10.65
C PHE A 342 -4.17 15.63 10.69
N LEU A 343 -5.42 15.35 10.31
CA LEU A 343 -6.56 16.23 10.57
C LEU A 343 -7.18 15.86 11.92
N SER A 344 -7.69 16.84 12.67
CA SER A 344 -8.42 16.56 13.91
C SER A 344 -9.83 16.06 13.61
N ALA A 345 -10.25 14.99 14.25
CA ALA A 345 -11.63 14.48 14.21
C ALA A 345 -12.61 15.39 14.98
N SER A 346 -12.11 16.17 15.96
CA SER A 346 -12.94 17.09 16.75
C SER A 346 -13.23 18.41 16.02
N GLU A 347 -12.39 18.78 15.06
CA GLU A 347 -12.53 19.99 14.23
C GLU A 347 -13.42 19.76 13.01
N THR A 348 -14.00 20.84 12.51
CA THR A 348 -14.72 20.84 11.22
C THR A 348 -13.79 21.23 10.08
N HIS A 349 -13.90 20.53 8.96
CA HIS A 349 -13.08 20.71 7.76
C HIS A 349 -13.95 21.11 6.58
N THR A 350 -13.45 22.04 5.77
CA THR A 350 -14.09 22.46 4.51
C THR A 350 -13.53 21.65 3.35
N LEU A 351 -14.42 21.03 2.57
CA LEU A 351 -14.06 20.37 1.32
C LEU A 351 -14.30 21.32 0.17
N SER A 352 -13.29 21.52 -0.67
CA SER A 352 -13.36 22.45 -1.80
C SER A 352 -12.61 21.92 -3.00
N ALA A 353 -13.07 22.30 -4.19
CA ALA A 353 -12.50 21.92 -5.46
C ALA A 353 -12.14 23.14 -6.32
N SER A 354 -11.03 23.04 -7.04
CA SER A 354 -10.70 23.91 -8.16
C SER A 354 -11.16 23.22 -9.43
N VAL A 355 -11.92 23.96 -10.23
CA VAL A 355 -12.57 23.47 -11.45
C VAL A 355 -12.19 24.38 -12.61
N LYS A 356 -11.74 23.78 -13.71
CA LYS A 356 -11.46 24.46 -14.99
C LYS A 356 -12.35 23.96 -16.13
N GLY A 357 -13.07 22.85 -15.93
CA GLY A 357 -13.96 22.26 -16.94
C GLY A 357 -15.42 22.65 -16.72
N ASP A 358 -16.25 22.40 -17.74
CA ASP A 358 -17.69 22.65 -17.70
C ASP A 358 -18.43 21.51 -17.00
N TYR A 359 -18.54 21.62 -15.67
CA TYR A 359 -19.26 20.66 -14.83
C TYR A 359 -20.58 21.27 -14.35
N LYS A 360 -21.66 20.49 -14.44
CA LYS A 360 -22.98 20.86 -13.90
C LYS A 360 -23.04 20.71 -12.38
N LYS A 361 -22.29 19.74 -11.85
CA LYS A 361 -22.18 19.52 -10.42
C LYS A 361 -20.87 18.87 -10.05
N VAL A 362 -20.44 19.11 -8.81
CA VAL A 362 -19.29 18.47 -8.19
C VAL A 362 -19.74 17.77 -6.91
N MET A 363 -19.53 16.46 -6.86
CA MET A 363 -19.78 15.63 -5.67
C MET A 363 -18.45 15.40 -4.94
N PHE A 364 -18.44 15.58 -3.62
CA PHE A 364 -17.28 15.27 -2.79
C PHE A 364 -17.47 13.91 -2.14
N HIS A 365 -16.41 13.11 -2.17
CA HIS A 365 -16.41 11.73 -1.74
C HIS A 365 -15.37 11.47 -0.66
N ASP A 366 -15.66 10.44 0.12
CA ASP A 366 -14.74 9.75 1.00
C ASP A 366 -14.85 8.24 0.71
N GLY A 367 -13.94 7.74 -0.13
CA GLY A 367 -14.08 6.46 -0.81
C GLY A 367 -15.42 6.36 -1.57
N ASN A 368 -16.26 5.40 -1.21
CA ASN A 368 -17.56 5.19 -1.84
C ASN A 368 -18.68 6.10 -1.28
N ARG A 369 -18.45 6.80 -0.17
CA ARG A 369 -19.47 7.65 0.46
C ARG A 369 -19.47 9.05 -0.15
N VAL A 370 -20.63 9.51 -0.60
CA VAL A 370 -20.85 10.93 -0.93
C VAL A 370 -20.96 11.72 0.37
N LEU A 371 -20.13 12.75 0.51
CA LEU A 371 -20.18 13.70 1.61
C LEU A 371 -21.17 14.84 1.30
N GLY A 372 -21.23 15.27 0.04
CA GLY A 372 -22.18 16.28 -0.41
C GLY A 372 -21.91 16.67 -1.85
N GLU A 373 -22.76 17.52 -2.40
CA GLU A 373 -22.60 18.06 -3.76
C GLU A 373 -22.81 19.58 -3.79
N THR A 374 -22.34 20.19 -4.87
CA THR A 374 -22.55 21.60 -5.19
C THR A 374 -22.75 21.72 -6.70
N THR A 375 -23.61 22.65 -7.10
CA THR A 375 -23.94 22.98 -8.50
C THR A 375 -23.34 24.30 -8.95
N ASP A 376 -22.79 25.09 -8.02
CA ASP A 376 -22.42 26.48 -8.26
C ASP A 376 -21.07 26.84 -7.63
N GLN A 377 -20.46 27.91 -8.13
CA GLN A 377 -19.25 28.46 -7.55
C GLN A 377 -19.55 29.28 -6.29
N PRO A 378 -18.67 29.25 -5.26
CA PRO A 378 -17.46 28.43 -5.18
C PRO A 378 -17.79 26.94 -4.94
N TRP A 379 -17.05 26.04 -5.59
CA TRP A 379 -17.23 24.58 -5.45
C TRP A 379 -16.77 24.08 -4.07
N THR A 380 -17.59 24.31 -3.05
CA THR A 380 -17.26 24.11 -1.64
C THR A 380 -18.45 23.54 -0.88
N LEU A 381 -18.19 22.61 0.05
CA LEU A 381 -19.18 22.14 1.00
C LEU A 381 -19.11 22.92 2.33
N PRO A 382 -20.24 23.02 3.07
CA PRO A 382 -20.21 23.46 4.46
C PRO A 382 -19.24 22.62 5.30
N ALA A 383 -18.59 23.29 6.26
CA ALA A 383 -17.63 22.70 7.15
C ALA A 383 -18.24 21.53 7.94
N ARG A 384 -17.47 20.45 8.12
CA ARG A 384 -17.97 19.20 8.71
C ARG A 384 -16.88 18.39 9.38
N LYS A 385 -17.25 17.58 10.37
CA LYS A 385 -16.33 16.63 10.98
C LYS A 385 -16.03 15.48 10.01
N LEU A 386 -14.78 15.03 9.99
CA LEU A 386 -14.36 13.83 9.29
C LEU A 386 -14.26 12.67 10.27
N GLN A 387 -14.52 11.46 9.78
CA GLN A 387 -14.40 10.26 10.61
C GLN A 387 -12.93 9.93 10.87
N PRO A 388 -12.58 9.45 12.08
CA PRO A 388 -11.22 9.00 12.38
C PRO A 388 -10.70 7.91 11.43
N GLY A 389 -9.37 7.85 11.32
CA GLY A 389 -8.61 6.90 10.52
C GLY A 389 -8.13 7.44 9.19
N LEU A 390 -7.58 6.57 8.35
CA LEU A 390 -7.14 6.92 7.01
C LEU A 390 -8.33 7.15 6.07
N ARG A 391 -8.41 8.34 5.47
CA ARG A 391 -9.47 8.77 4.56
C ARG A 391 -8.91 9.08 3.17
N VAL A 392 -9.70 8.78 2.14
CA VAL A 392 -9.41 9.05 0.73
C VAL A 392 -10.48 9.99 0.20
N LEU A 393 -10.15 11.28 0.16
CA LEU A 393 -11.04 12.36 -0.23
C LEU A 393 -10.82 12.73 -1.70
N PHE A 394 -11.89 12.86 -2.47
CA PHE A 394 -11.82 13.29 -3.86
C PHE A 394 -13.12 13.97 -4.31
N ALA A 395 -13.05 14.69 -5.41
CA ALA A 395 -14.20 15.27 -6.09
C ALA A 395 -14.53 14.47 -7.35
N VAL A 396 -15.81 14.37 -7.68
CA VAL A 396 -16.34 13.82 -8.93
C VAL A 396 -17.19 14.88 -9.60
N GLY A 397 -16.73 15.36 -10.75
CA GLY A 397 -17.46 16.33 -11.57
C GLY A 397 -18.33 15.59 -12.58
N VAL A 398 -19.58 16.01 -12.72
CA VAL A 398 -20.54 15.50 -13.70
C VAL A 398 -20.79 16.58 -14.75
N LYS A 399 -20.59 16.24 -16.02
CA LYS A 399 -20.80 17.14 -17.16
C LYS A 399 -22.24 17.14 -17.64
N ALA A 400 -22.56 18.02 -18.59
CA ALA A 400 -23.91 18.16 -19.14
C ALA A 400 -24.45 16.89 -19.81
N ASP A 401 -23.55 16.09 -20.40
CA ASP A 401 -23.83 14.82 -21.08
C ASP A 401 -23.91 13.61 -20.12
N GLY A 402 -23.78 13.84 -18.81
CA GLY A 402 -23.79 12.80 -17.78
C GLY A 402 -22.44 12.10 -17.59
N SER A 403 -21.42 12.41 -18.40
CA SER A 403 -20.07 11.87 -18.21
C SER A 403 -19.46 12.39 -16.90
N SER A 404 -18.59 11.57 -16.30
CA SER A 404 -17.97 11.85 -15.01
C SER A 404 -16.45 11.85 -15.09
N SER A 405 -15.84 12.76 -14.34
CA SER A 405 -14.40 12.83 -14.12
C SER A 405 -14.09 12.95 -12.63
N ALA A 406 -12.94 12.45 -12.17
CA ALA A 406 -12.50 12.63 -10.78
C ALA A 406 -11.32 13.60 -10.66
N SER A 407 -11.19 14.21 -9.49
CA SER A 407 -9.91 14.74 -9.05
C SER A 407 -8.96 13.61 -8.67
N ARG A 408 -7.65 13.88 -8.64
CA ARG A 408 -6.71 13.03 -7.92
C ARG A 408 -7.12 12.98 -6.44
N PRO A 409 -7.10 11.81 -5.78
CA PRO A 409 -7.49 11.73 -4.38
C PRO A 409 -6.44 12.37 -3.47
N ALA A 410 -6.93 13.09 -2.46
CA ALA A 410 -6.18 13.48 -1.27
C ALA A 410 -6.33 12.38 -0.23
N ILE A 411 -5.23 11.99 0.42
CA ILE A 411 -5.25 10.94 1.42
C ILE A 411 -4.76 11.51 2.73
N VAL A 412 -5.57 11.37 3.77
CA VAL A 412 -5.37 12.05 5.04
C VAL A 412 -5.61 11.09 6.19
N ILE A 413 -4.83 11.21 7.27
CA ILE A 413 -5.11 10.53 8.54
C ILE A 413 -5.92 11.51 9.39
N VAL A 414 -7.06 11.06 9.92
CA VAL A 414 -7.89 11.83 10.84
C VAL A 414 -7.76 11.22 12.25
N LYS A 415 -7.42 12.02 13.26
CA LYS A 415 -7.21 11.58 14.64
C LYS A 415 -8.17 12.27 15.61
#